data_AF-A0AAV6SGZ9-F1
#
_entry.id   AF-A0AAV6SGZ9-F1
#
_cell.length_a   1.000
_cell.length_b   1.000
_cell.length_c   1.000
_cell.angle_alpha   90.00
_cell.angle_beta   90.00
_cell.angle_gamma   90.00
#
_symmetry.space_group_name_H-M   'P 1'
#
loop_
_entity.id
_entity.type
_entity.pdbx_description
1 polymer ?
#
loop_
_entity_poly.entity_id
_entity_poly.type
_entity_poly.pdbx_seq_one_letter_code
_entity_poly.pdbx_strand_id
1 'polypeptide(L)'
;MNKNGERFTDLCALNQLVIGSSTFMHKQIHKATWRSPDCITENQIDHICISQKFRRLWSDELFKEEDTDIEDQWQQTKKGWLDTCEEVLGKNKPQHKEWISFSTLQKLEARKQKKASASG
;
A
#
# COMPACT_ATOMS: atom_id res chain seq x y z
N MET A 1 -20.61 -7.75 -2.14
CA MET A 1 -19.76 -7.71 -0.93
C MET A 1 -20.18 -8.87 -0.04
N ASN A 2 -19.27 -9.52 0.68
CA ASN A 2 -19.64 -10.58 1.64
C ASN A 2 -19.84 -9.98 3.04
N LYS A 3 -20.38 -10.76 3.99
CA LYS A 3 -20.63 -10.31 5.38
C LYS A 3 -19.38 -9.74 6.07
N ASN A 4 -18.19 -10.25 5.74
CA ASN A 4 -16.94 -9.74 6.32
C ASN A 4 -16.55 -8.39 5.73
N GLY A 5 -16.80 -8.20 4.42
CA GLY A 5 -16.63 -6.91 3.75
C GLY A 5 -17.54 -5.84 4.33
N GLU A 6 -18.81 -6.17 4.62
CA GLU A 6 -19.75 -5.24 5.26
C GLU A 6 -19.27 -4.84 6.67
N ARG A 7 -18.86 -5.81 7.49
CA ARG A 7 -18.28 -5.52 8.82
C ARG A 7 -17.03 -4.65 8.73
N PHE A 8 -16.20 -4.86 7.72
CA PHE A 8 -15.00 -4.06 7.49
C PHE A 8 -15.37 -2.62 7.10
N THR A 9 -16.35 -2.43 6.22
CA THR A 9 -16.83 -1.09 5.87
C THR A 9 -17.44 -0.37 7.07
N ASP A 10 -18.20 -1.08 7.92
CA ASP A 10 -18.78 -0.52 9.14
C ASP A 10 -17.67 -0.08 10.12
N LEU A 11 -16.64 -0.90 10.30
CA LEU A 11 -15.47 -0.56 11.12
C LEU A 11 -14.81 0.72 10.60
N CYS A 12 -14.60 0.84 9.28
CA CYS A 12 -14.00 2.04 8.70
C CYS A 12 -14.86 3.29 8.93
N ALA A 13 -16.17 3.19 8.69
CA ALA A 13 -17.10 4.30 8.90
C ALA A 13 -17.13 4.77 10.36
N LEU A 14 -17.20 3.83 11.32
CA LEU A 14 -17.23 4.15 12.75
C LEU A 14 -15.95 4.85 13.22
N ASN A 15 -14.80 4.50 12.65
CA ASN A 15 -13.49 5.03 13.06
C ASN A 15 -12.99 6.21 12.21
N GLN A 16 -13.85 6.78 11.36
CA GLN A 16 -13.48 7.87 10.44
C GLN A 16 -12.28 7.50 9.56
N LEU A 17 -12.27 6.27 9.05
CA LEU A 17 -11.27 5.76 8.11
C LEU A 17 -11.85 5.68 6.70
N VAL A 18 -10.98 5.82 5.72
CA VAL A 18 -11.26 5.64 4.29
C VAL A 18 -10.44 4.47 3.79
N ILE A 19 -11.07 3.63 2.96
CA ILE A 19 -10.39 2.51 2.33
C ILE A 19 -9.50 3.07 1.22
N GLY A 20 -8.20 2.82 1.29
CA GLY A 20 -7.23 3.35 0.34
C GLY A 20 -7.53 2.92 -1.10
N SER A 21 -7.95 1.67 -1.31
CA SER A 21 -8.27 1.15 -2.65
C SER A 21 -9.51 1.79 -3.30
N SER A 22 -10.38 2.48 -2.54
CA SER A 22 -11.46 3.30 -3.09
C SER A 22 -11.07 4.77 -3.28
N THR A 23 -9.88 5.14 -2.83
CA THR A 23 -9.36 6.52 -2.91
C THR A 23 -8.58 6.76 -4.19
N PHE A 24 -7.80 5.78 -4.61
CA PHE A 24 -6.92 5.90 -5.76
C PHE A 24 -7.50 5.15 -6.95
N MET A 25 -7.43 5.75 -8.14
CA MET A 25 -7.65 5.00 -9.36
C MET A 25 -6.53 3.98 -9.50
N HIS A 26 -6.88 2.70 -9.49
CA HIS A 26 -5.92 1.62 -9.71
C HIS A 26 -6.18 0.95 -11.06
N LYS A 27 -5.09 0.65 -11.79
CA LYS A 27 -5.16 -0.26 -12.95
C LYS A 27 -5.76 -1.60 -12.51
N GLN A 28 -6.52 -2.24 -13.39
CA GLN A 28 -7.24 -3.48 -13.08
C GLN A 28 -6.28 -4.60 -12.59
N ILE A 29 -5.06 -4.63 -13.10
CA ILE A 29 -4.00 -5.58 -12.69
C ILE A 29 -3.59 -5.48 -11.20
N HIS A 30 -3.93 -4.37 -10.53
CA HIS A 30 -3.61 -4.13 -9.12
C HIS A 30 -4.82 -4.27 -8.19
N LYS A 31 -6.00 -4.62 -8.72
CA LYS A 31 -7.21 -4.73 -7.90
C LYS A 31 -7.32 -6.06 -7.17
N ALA A 32 -6.83 -7.15 -7.76
CA ALA A 32 -6.77 -8.45 -7.11
C ALA A 32 -5.51 -8.56 -6.24
N THR A 33 -5.70 -8.83 -4.96
CA THR A 33 -4.60 -9.07 -4.00
C THR A 33 -4.44 -10.55 -3.65
N TRP A 34 -5.41 -11.38 -4.03
CA TRP A 34 -5.33 -12.83 -3.95
C TRP A 34 -5.91 -13.48 -5.22
N ARG A 35 -5.25 -14.53 -5.71
CA ARG A 35 -5.78 -15.41 -6.75
C ARG A 35 -5.80 -16.85 -6.27
N SER A 36 -6.85 -17.54 -6.65
CA SER A 36 -7.02 -18.98 -6.45
C SER A 36 -5.96 -19.79 -7.21
N PRO A 37 -5.63 -21.02 -6.74
CA PRO A 37 -4.63 -21.86 -7.40
C PRO A 37 -4.98 -22.25 -8.84
N ASP A 38 -6.27 -22.28 -9.19
CA ASP A 38 -6.77 -22.54 -10.55
C ASP A 38 -6.77 -21.28 -11.43
N CYS A 39 -6.35 -20.13 -10.90
CA CYS A 39 -6.34 -18.82 -11.57
C CYS A 39 -7.71 -18.32 -12.04
N ILE A 40 -8.83 -18.95 -11.63
CA ILE A 40 -10.18 -18.57 -12.07
C ILE A 40 -10.75 -17.47 -11.18
N THR A 41 -10.55 -17.61 -9.88
CA THR A 41 -11.09 -16.67 -8.88
C THR A 41 -10.02 -15.68 -8.46
N GLU A 42 -10.35 -14.40 -8.53
CA GLU A 42 -9.53 -13.28 -8.05
C GLU A 42 -10.30 -12.50 -6.98
N ASN A 43 -9.64 -12.17 -5.87
CA ASN A 43 -10.24 -11.42 -4.77
C ASN A 43 -9.33 -10.27 -4.32
N GLN A 44 -9.94 -9.20 -3.81
CA GLN A 44 -9.24 -8.20 -3.00
C GLN A 44 -9.44 -8.56 -1.52
N ILE A 45 -8.40 -9.00 -0.84
CA ILE A 45 -8.43 -9.36 0.59
C ILE A 45 -7.54 -8.46 1.45
N ASP A 46 -6.48 -7.89 0.86
CA ASP A 46 -5.64 -6.90 1.52
C ASP A 46 -6.21 -5.50 1.32
N HIS A 47 -6.46 -4.79 2.42
CA HIS A 47 -6.95 -3.42 2.42
C HIS A 47 -6.06 -2.55 3.33
N ILE A 48 -5.77 -1.33 2.87
CA ILE A 48 -5.14 -0.28 3.68
C ILE A 48 -6.22 0.74 4.03
N CYS A 49 -6.30 1.11 5.31
CA CYS A 49 -7.20 2.15 5.78
C CYS A 49 -6.41 3.41 6.15
N ILE A 50 -6.94 4.57 5.76
CA ILE A 50 -6.32 5.87 5.96
C ILE A 50 -7.28 6.72 6.79
N SER A 51 -6.80 7.49 7.77
CA SER A 51 -7.70 8.40 8.50
C SER A 51 -8.29 9.46 7.56
N GLN A 52 -9.57 9.76 7.73
CA GLN A 52 -10.26 10.78 6.93
C GLN A 52 -9.57 12.15 7.03
N LYS A 53 -9.09 12.51 8.22
CA LYS A 53 -8.36 13.77 8.44
C LYS A 53 -7.09 13.85 7.58
N PHE A 54 -6.31 12.76 7.57
CA PHE A 54 -5.10 12.69 6.75
C PHE A 54 -5.43 12.74 5.25
N ARG A 55 -6.48 12.02 4.81
CA ARG A 55 -6.94 12.09 3.41
C ARG A 55 -7.33 13.51 2.99
N ARG A 56 -8.04 14.27 3.82
CA ARG A 56 -8.48 15.64 3.48
C ARG A 56 -7.31 16.59 3.28
N LEU A 57 -6.37 16.61 4.22
CA LEU A 57 -5.15 17.41 4.12
C LEU A 57 -4.41 17.14 2.80
N TRP A 58 -4.37 15.87 2.41
CA TRP A 58 -3.75 15.41 1.18
C TRP A 58 -4.50 15.82 -0.10
N SER A 59 -5.82 15.69 -0.11
CA SER A 59 -6.65 16.08 -1.26
C SER A 59 -6.52 17.57 -1.57
N ASP A 60 -6.46 18.42 -0.53
CA ASP A 60 -6.35 19.88 -0.69
C ASP A 60 -4.96 20.32 -1.20
N GLU A 61 -3.91 19.56 -0.90
CA GLU A 61 -2.52 19.89 -1.23
C GLU A 61 -2.06 19.32 -2.59
N LEU A 62 -2.46 18.09 -2.93
CA LEU A 62 -1.89 17.33 -4.07
C LEU A 62 -2.79 17.22 -5.30
N PHE A 63 -4.12 17.29 -5.17
CA PHE A 63 -5.04 17.06 -6.29
C PHE A 63 -5.76 18.34 -6.69
N LYS A 64 -5.07 19.22 -7.43
CA LYS A 64 -5.65 20.47 -7.97
C LYS A 64 -6.14 20.35 -9.42
N GLU A 65 -5.73 19.33 -10.17
CA GLU A 65 -6.16 19.12 -11.56
C GLU A 65 -6.39 17.63 -11.88
N GLU A 66 -7.46 17.33 -12.64
CA GLU A 66 -8.00 15.98 -12.90
C GLU A 66 -7.31 15.20 -14.05
N ASP A 67 -6.37 15.81 -14.80
CA ASP A 67 -5.83 15.24 -16.05
C ASP A 67 -4.42 14.62 -15.97
N THR A 68 -4.01 14.13 -14.79
CA THR A 68 -2.71 13.45 -14.61
C THR A 68 -2.83 11.94 -14.78
N ASP A 69 -1.84 11.30 -15.42
CA ASP A 69 -1.79 9.83 -15.57
C ASP A 69 -1.88 9.15 -14.19
N ILE A 70 -2.60 8.03 -14.13
CA ILE A 70 -2.84 7.26 -12.90
C ILE A 70 -1.52 6.84 -12.24
N GLU A 71 -0.50 6.52 -13.04
CA GLU A 71 0.82 6.18 -12.50
C GLU A 71 1.50 7.41 -11.88
N ASP A 72 1.44 8.56 -12.53
CA ASP A 72 2.01 9.80 -12.00
C ASP A 72 1.32 10.23 -10.71
N GLN A 73 -0.01 10.15 -10.65
CA GLN A 73 -0.78 10.37 -9.44
C GLN A 73 -0.35 9.43 -8.30
N TRP A 74 -0.11 8.16 -8.62
CA TRP A 74 0.37 7.18 -7.67
C TRP A 74 1.80 7.49 -7.19
N GLN A 75 2.71 7.89 -8.08
CA GLN A 75 4.08 8.24 -7.69
C GLN A 75 4.14 9.49 -6.83
N GLN A 76 3.38 10.54 -7.19
CA GLN A 76 3.23 11.74 -6.37
C GLN A 76 2.70 11.39 -4.98
N THR A 77 1.69 10.50 -4.95
CA THR A 77 1.11 10.06 -3.69
C THR A 77 2.12 9.30 -2.84
N LYS A 78 2.79 8.31 -3.43
CA LYS A 78 3.80 7.53 -2.73
C LYS A 78 4.92 8.42 -2.20
N LYS A 79 5.34 9.40 -2.99
CA LYS A 79 6.39 10.35 -2.62
C LYS A 79 5.98 11.18 -1.41
N GLY A 80 4.83 11.87 -1.45
CA GLY A 80 4.39 12.67 -0.31
C GLY A 80 4.26 11.84 0.96
N TRP A 81 3.78 10.58 0.88
CA TRP A 81 3.67 9.69 2.04
C TRP A 81 5.04 9.39 2.64
N LEU A 82 6.02 9.05 1.80
CA LEU A 82 7.37 8.75 2.26
C LEU A 82 8.03 9.99 2.86
N ASP A 83 7.87 11.15 2.24
CA ASP A 83 8.42 12.42 2.70
C ASP A 83 7.82 12.81 4.07
N THR A 84 6.48 12.76 4.23
CA THR A 84 5.83 13.02 5.53
C THR A 84 6.24 12.00 6.59
N CYS A 85 6.31 10.72 6.26
CA CYS A 85 6.76 9.70 7.21
C CYS A 85 8.21 9.94 7.64
N GLU A 86 9.08 10.32 6.71
CA GLU A 86 10.48 10.64 7.01
C GLU A 86 10.60 11.89 7.88
N GLU A 87 9.80 12.92 7.62
CA GLU A 87 9.79 14.14 8.43
C GLU A 87 9.30 13.89 9.85
N VAL A 88 8.17 13.16 10.01
CA VAL A 88 7.51 12.95 11.30
C VAL A 88 8.20 11.86 12.13
N LEU A 89 8.59 10.75 11.49
CA LEU A 89 9.13 9.57 12.18
C LEU A 89 10.66 9.44 12.06
N GLY A 90 11.29 10.19 11.16
CA GLY A 90 12.70 10.04 10.81
C GLY A 90 12.98 8.81 9.93
N LYS A 91 14.21 8.72 9.40
CA LYS A 91 14.66 7.48 8.73
C LYS A 91 14.86 6.39 9.76
N ASN A 92 14.21 5.25 9.53
CA ASN A 92 14.51 4.04 10.29
C ASN A 92 15.99 3.67 10.11
N LYS A 93 16.75 3.69 11.20
CA LYS A 93 18.15 3.25 11.19
C LYS A 93 18.15 1.73 11.28
N PRO A 94 18.81 1.00 10.37
CA PRO A 94 18.89 -0.44 10.44
C PRO A 94 19.59 -0.83 11.75
N GLN A 95 18.81 -1.35 12.70
CA GLN A 95 19.31 -1.90 13.94
C GLN A 95 19.57 -3.39 13.71
N HIS A 96 20.79 -3.82 14.01
CA HIS A 96 21.10 -5.24 14.06
C HIS A 96 20.31 -5.87 15.22
N LYS A 97 19.36 -6.74 14.89
CA LYS A 97 18.61 -7.51 15.89
C LYS A 97 19.36 -8.82 16.12
N GLU A 98 19.69 -9.14 17.37
CA GLU A 98 20.46 -10.35 17.70
C GLU A 98 19.83 -11.66 17.19
N TRP A 99 18.50 -11.70 17.09
CA TRP A 99 17.78 -12.85 16.55
C TRP A 99 17.84 -12.97 15.02
N ILE A 100 18.37 -11.98 14.30
CA ILE A 100 18.59 -12.04 12.86
C ILE A 100 20.05 -12.39 12.60
N SER A 101 20.31 -13.66 12.28
CA SER A 101 21.66 -14.13 11.97
C SER A 101 22.18 -13.58 10.63
N PHE A 102 23.51 -13.50 10.49
CA PHE A 102 24.19 -13.18 9.23
C PHE A 102 23.73 -14.10 8.07
N SER A 103 23.57 -15.40 8.33
CA SER A 103 23.07 -16.36 7.34
C SER A 103 21.63 -16.08 6.91
N THR A 104 20.80 -15.51 7.78
CA THR A 104 19.44 -15.08 7.43
C THR A 104 19.45 -13.84 6.54
N LEU A 105 20.34 -12.87 6.82
CA LEU A 105 20.52 -11.69 5.96
C LEU A 105 20.95 -12.09 4.54
N GLN A 106 21.92 -13.01 4.41
CA GLN A 106 22.35 -13.51 3.10
C GLN A 106 21.20 -14.16 2.31
N LYS A 107 20.34 -14.94 2.98
CA LYS A 107 19.15 -15.54 2.35
C LYS A 107 18.15 -14.48 1.90
N LEU A 108 17.98 -13.40 2.67
CA LEU A 108 17.10 -12.28 2.29
C LEU A 108 17.64 -11.52 1.07
N GLU A 109 18.94 -11.28 1.01
CA GLU A 109 19.60 -10.64 -0.14
C GLU A 109 19.49 -11.50 -1.41
N ALA A 110 19.74 -12.80 -1.30
CA ALA A 110 19.55 -13.73 -2.41
C ALA A 110 18.09 -13.74 -2.91
N ARG A 111 17.11 -13.60 -2.01
CA ARG A 111 15.69 -13.47 -2.40
C ARG A 111 15.38 -12.15 -3.10
N LYS A 112 16.00 -11.03 -2.69
CA LYS A 112 15.85 -9.74 -3.38
C LYS A 112 16.39 -9.81 -4.81
N GLN A 113 17.57 -10.38 -4.99
CA GLN A 113 18.19 -10.61 -6.31
C GLN A 113 17.26 -11.44 -7.22
N LYS A 114 16.76 -12.58 -6.73
CA LYS A 114 15.84 -13.43 -7.49
C LYS A 114 14.53 -12.73 -7.88
N LYS A 115 13.98 -11.88 -7.02
CA LYS A 115 12.79 -11.09 -7.33
C LYS A 115 13.05 -10.04 -8.41
N ALA A 116 14.21 -9.37 -8.36
CA ALA A 116 14.59 -8.39 -9.37
C ALA A 116 14.72 -9.04 -10.76
N SER A 117 15.32 -10.23 -10.84
CA SER A 117 15.48 -10.97 -12.10
C SER A 117 14.18 -11.54 -12.69
N ALA A 118 13.13 -11.70 -11.88
CA ALA A 118 11.84 -12.23 -12.32
C ALA A 118 10.83 -11.14 -12.75
N SER A 119 11.19 -9.86 -12.57
CA SER A 119 10.32 -8.71 -12.88
C SER A 119 10.70 -8.00 -14.18
N GLY A 120 11.52 -8.63 -15.02
CA GLY A 120 11.97 -8.13 -16.32
C GLY A 120 11.27 -8.81 -17.49
#